data_AF-A0A7S3JXT4-F1
#
_entry.id   AF-A0A7S3JXT4-F1
#
_cell.length_a   1.000
_cell.length_b   1.000
_cell.length_c   1.000
_cell.angle_alpha   90.00
_cell.angle_beta   90.00
_cell.angle_gamma   90.00
#
_symmetry.space_group_name_H-M   'P 1'
#
loop_
_entity.id
_entity.type
_entity.pdbx_description
1 polymer ?
#
loop_
_entity_poly.entity_id
_entity_poly.type
_entity_poly.pdbx_seq_one_letter_code
_entity_poly.pdbx_strand_id
1 'polypeptide(L)'
;FFPFFFLMIKRFFSSCSPTRPMTSPLVKLVWLITYSHAKMLTAEQQLCLQLARGAEKLAENGDHRGAVRGLVSALKCGLPPAIASVAAYNLGLSLSTFDASADAATAFGKAAILALEKDRKAEAYGKRGDSLARIAQWSEAGEAYGHATLYSDDPRYSLNAAAAFINANSDRALYFLENVSEDSRDSLYYAHLTTAYSIQSNNELATIALNQISLNLTSLLFAAMLLESKANDKHLAIHALERIVFSDQNLLTHDDPHTSSVLYRLSRLYTAFAREHDVAYIRELAYTKGIWLHPFQQPGYVVPALRKLHVSTIKPWISTSSNDTSCTNEFDQVWQPLLRLKSRLENELFSIARQEWQHISAQQAFSPDDEGIAIDPEAWHQFIFRRNGKWLPELNNTFPRTVALLHDILDNSPEEYALHLPKGSAQISILRPGATLVPHCGPSNHRIRFHLTLESDGSASITVGDPSDPNNTHYHQPGVVFIFDDSFLHSAQIPFEASYPRVVILIDVWHPALSRADRDSVRKHFLYDPNDTFGWRTTHSPFGPTTLGLAIPH
;
A
#
# COMPACT_ATOMS: atom_id res chain seq x y z
N PHE A 1 -26.62 -69.20 28.46
CA PHE A 1 -26.82 -68.17 29.51
C PHE A 1 -27.45 -66.86 29.02
N PHE A 2 -27.20 -66.41 27.78
CA PHE A 2 -27.66 -65.10 27.27
C PHE A 2 -29.20 -64.90 27.07
N PRO A 3 -29.97 -65.87 26.55
CA PRO A 3 -31.41 -65.65 26.28
C PRO A 3 -32.25 -65.57 27.56
N PHE A 4 -31.84 -66.32 28.59
CA PHE A 4 -32.50 -66.35 29.90
C PHE A 4 -32.27 -65.05 30.69
N PHE A 5 -31.11 -64.42 30.52
CA PHE A 5 -30.74 -63.17 31.18
C PHE A 5 -31.56 -61.97 30.65
N PHE A 6 -31.82 -61.95 29.34
CA PHE A 6 -32.64 -60.89 28.70
C PHE A 6 -34.12 -60.97 29.10
N LEU A 7 -34.66 -62.18 29.27
CA LEU A 7 -36.03 -62.43 29.74
C LEU A 7 -36.24 -62.04 31.21
N MET A 8 -35.23 -62.25 32.07
CA MET A 8 -35.26 -61.75 33.46
C MET A 8 -35.25 -60.22 33.53
N ILE A 9 -34.41 -59.56 32.72
CA ILE A 9 -34.31 -58.10 32.70
C ILE A 9 -35.61 -57.47 32.20
N LYS A 10 -36.25 -58.04 31.16
CA LYS A 10 -37.53 -57.54 30.64
C LYS A 10 -38.66 -57.64 31.67
N ARG A 11 -38.73 -58.73 32.45
CA ARG A 11 -39.69 -58.90 33.57
C ARG A 11 -39.39 -58.00 34.77
N PHE A 12 -38.11 -57.69 35.02
CA PHE A 12 -37.68 -56.82 36.11
C PHE A 12 -38.01 -55.34 35.84
N PHE A 13 -37.90 -54.89 34.59
CA PHE A 13 -38.27 -53.53 34.21
C PHE A 13 -39.78 -53.33 33.98
N SER A 14 -40.53 -54.38 33.60
CA SER A 14 -42.00 -54.28 33.46
C SER A 14 -42.77 -54.27 34.78
N SER A 15 -42.11 -54.55 35.91
CA SER A 15 -42.71 -54.56 37.27
C SER A 15 -42.35 -53.33 38.11
N CYS A 16 -41.53 -52.41 37.59
CA CYS A 16 -41.12 -51.18 38.27
C CYS A 16 -41.97 -49.99 37.79
N SER A 17 -42.85 -49.48 38.68
CA SER A 17 -43.55 -48.20 38.49
C SER A 17 -42.56 -47.02 38.55
N PRO A 18 -42.79 -45.89 37.81
CA PRO A 18 -41.78 -44.85 37.59
C PRO A 18 -41.39 -43.98 38.81
N THR A 19 -41.90 -44.28 40.01
CA THR A 19 -41.90 -43.32 41.13
C THR A 19 -41.13 -43.76 42.38
N ARG A 20 -40.13 -44.65 42.26
CA ARG A 20 -39.18 -44.91 43.38
C ARG A 20 -37.73 -44.58 43.01
N PRO A 21 -36.98 -43.85 43.86
CA PRO A 21 -35.58 -43.54 43.60
C PRO A 21 -34.73 -44.81 43.65
N MET A 22 -33.90 -45.00 42.63
CA MET A 22 -32.98 -46.13 42.49
C MET A 22 -31.87 -46.09 43.55
N THR A 23 -32.02 -46.86 44.62
CA THR A 23 -31.01 -46.97 45.70
C THR A 23 -30.33 -48.34 45.80
N SER A 24 -30.69 -49.31 44.94
CA SER A 24 -30.06 -50.65 44.95
C SER A 24 -28.65 -50.61 44.32
N PRO A 25 -27.60 -51.06 45.04
CA PRO A 25 -26.24 -51.18 44.52
C PRO A 25 -26.14 -52.05 43.25
N LEU A 26 -27.02 -53.06 43.15
CA LEU A 26 -27.06 -54.00 42.03
C LEU A 26 -27.58 -53.35 40.75
N VAL A 27 -28.53 -52.43 40.85
CA VAL A 27 -29.06 -51.65 39.72
C VAL A 27 -28.04 -50.60 39.26
N LYS A 28 -27.33 -49.97 40.20
CA LYS A 28 -26.19 -49.10 39.87
C LYS A 28 -25.06 -49.88 39.19
N LEU A 29 -24.78 -51.12 39.60
CA LEU A 29 -23.77 -51.97 39.00
C LEU A 29 -24.18 -52.43 37.59
N VAL A 30 -25.44 -52.83 37.38
CA VAL A 30 -25.95 -53.19 36.06
C VAL A 30 -26.00 -51.97 35.13
N TRP A 31 -26.43 -50.80 35.62
CA TRP A 31 -26.36 -49.54 34.88
C TRP A 31 -24.91 -49.12 34.59
N LEU A 32 -23.98 -49.22 35.55
CA LEU A 32 -22.55 -48.97 35.32
C LEU A 32 -21.98 -49.93 34.29
N ILE A 33 -22.29 -51.23 34.35
CA ILE A 33 -21.78 -52.24 33.40
C ILE A 33 -22.37 -52.01 32.00
N THR A 34 -23.67 -51.72 31.89
CA THR A 34 -24.33 -51.44 30.59
C THR A 34 -23.97 -50.08 30.00
N TYR A 35 -23.79 -49.05 30.84
CA TYR A 35 -23.37 -47.71 30.44
C TYR A 35 -21.86 -47.63 30.13
N SER A 36 -21.02 -48.41 30.83
CA SER A 36 -19.60 -48.53 30.52
C SER A 36 -19.34 -49.37 29.25
N HIS A 37 -20.13 -50.42 29.00
CA HIS A 37 -20.04 -51.16 27.73
C HIS A 37 -20.51 -50.35 26.51
N ALA A 38 -21.31 -49.30 26.69
CA ALA A 38 -21.80 -48.45 25.61
C ALA A 38 -20.76 -47.42 25.08
N LYS A 39 -19.55 -47.33 25.68
CA LYS A 39 -18.51 -46.35 25.30
C LYS A 39 -17.06 -46.86 25.37
N MET A 40 -16.83 -48.18 25.37
CA MET A 40 -15.45 -48.68 25.27
C MET A 40 -15.00 -48.72 23.81
N LEU A 41 -13.92 -48.00 23.50
CA LEU A 41 -13.16 -48.15 22.26
C LEU A 41 -12.76 -49.63 22.09
N THR A 42 -12.84 -50.15 20.88
CA THR A 42 -12.25 -51.46 20.56
C THR A 42 -10.74 -51.45 20.79
N ALA A 43 -10.12 -52.61 20.97
CA ALA A 43 -8.66 -52.70 21.13
C ALA A 43 -7.90 -52.03 19.97
N GLU A 44 -8.44 -52.15 18.75
CA GLU A 44 -7.94 -51.48 17.55
C GLU A 44 -8.10 -49.95 17.63
N GLN A 45 -9.26 -49.45 18.06
CA GLN A 45 -9.47 -48.01 18.25
C GLN A 45 -8.61 -47.44 19.38
N GLN A 46 -8.33 -48.20 20.45
CA GLN A 46 -7.42 -47.79 21.52
C GLN A 46 -5.98 -47.64 21.00
N LEU A 47 -5.52 -48.60 20.19
CA LEU A 47 -4.21 -48.52 19.55
C LEU A 47 -4.13 -47.31 18.62
N CYS A 48 -5.16 -47.05 17.82
CA CYS A 48 -5.18 -45.92 16.89
C CYS A 48 -5.32 -44.57 17.61
N LEU A 49 -5.98 -44.51 18.77
CA LEU A 49 -5.93 -43.33 19.63
C LEU A 49 -4.52 -43.07 20.17
N GLN A 50 -3.80 -44.12 20.57
CA GLN A 50 -2.39 -43.98 20.99
C GLN A 50 -1.50 -43.52 19.83
N LEU A 51 -1.73 -44.04 18.62
CA LEU A 51 -1.04 -43.59 17.40
C LEU A 51 -1.32 -42.11 17.09
N ALA A 52 -2.58 -41.67 17.18
CA ALA A 52 -2.93 -40.27 16.97
C ALA A 52 -2.21 -39.34 17.96
N ARG A 53 -2.24 -39.68 19.26
CA ARG A 53 -1.53 -38.91 20.31
C ARG A 53 -0.01 -38.91 20.11
N GLY A 54 0.56 -40.04 19.70
CA GLY A 54 1.99 -40.13 19.38
C GLY A 54 2.35 -39.22 18.20
N ALA A 55 1.49 -39.19 17.17
CA ALA A 55 1.67 -38.34 16.01
C ALA A 55 1.51 -36.85 16.31
N GLU A 56 0.60 -36.47 17.21
CA GLU A 56 0.50 -35.09 17.73
C GLU A 56 1.80 -34.65 18.39
N LYS A 57 2.37 -35.50 19.25
CA LYS A 57 3.66 -35.23 19.89
C LYS A 57 4.81 -35.12 18.91
N LEU A 58 4.78 -35.86 17.80
CA LEU A 58 5.77 -35.70 16.72
C LEU A 58 5.64 -34.32 16.06
N ALA A 59 4.41 -33.87 15.78
CA ALA A 59 4.17 -32.53 15.22
C ALA A 59 4.63 -31.42 16.16
N GLU A 60 4.38 -31.53 17.47
CA GLU A 60 4.86 -30.57 18.49
C GLU A 60 6.39 -30.48 18.53
N ASN A 61 7.09 -31.57 18.23
CA ASN A 61 8.56 -31.62 18.16
C ASN A 61 9.10 -31.25 16.76
N GLY A 62 8.25 -30.78 15.84
CA GLY A 62 8.64 -30.37 14.48
C GLY A 62 8.77 -31.52 13.46
N ASP A 63 8.52 -32.79 13.85
CA ASP A 63 8.46 -33.91 12.90
C ASP A 63 7.06 -34.04 12.29
N HIS A 64 6.74 -33.11 11.40
CA HIS A 64 5.44 -33.10 10.73
C HIS A 64 5.29 -34.28 9.72
N ARG A 65 6.38 -34.85 9.19
CA ARG A 65 6.31 -36.01 8.27
C ARG A 65 5.92 -37.28 9.03
N GLY A 66 6.53 -37.49 10.19
CA GLY A 66 6.15 -38.56 11.11
C GLY A 66 4.71 -38.41 11.60
N ALA A 67 4.31 -37.18 11.94
CA ALA A 67 2.95 -36.86 12.34
C ALA A 67 1.91 -37.21 11.26
N VAL A 68 2.12 -36.80 10.01
CA VAL A 68 1.21 -37.12 8.89
C VAL A 68 1.02 -38.63 8.75
N ARG A 69 2.11 -39.42 8.76
CA ARG A 69 2.04 -40.89 8.64
C ARG A 69 1.25 -41.53 9.77
N GLY A 70 1.46 -41.06 11.00
CA GLY A 70 0.77 -41.56 12.18
C GLY A 70 -0.72 -41.21 12.17
N LEU A 71 -1.08 -39.97 11.83
CA LEU A 71 -2.46 -39.50 11.79
C LEU A 71 -3.27 -40.14 10.65
N VAL A 72 -2.69 -40.31 9.46
CA VAL A 72 -3.33 -41.03 8.34
C VAL A 72 -3.64 -42.48 8.73
N SER A 73 -2.69 -43.15 9.41
CA SER A 73 -2.88 -44.52 9.89
C SER A 73 -3.98 -44.59 10.96
N ALA A 74 -3.97 -43.67 11.93
CA ALA A 74 -4.96 -43.62 13.00
C ALA A 74 -6.39 -43.41 12.47
N LEU A 75 -6.57 -42.57 11.44
CA LEU A 75 -7.87 -42.26 10.84
C LEU A 75 -8.50 -43.40 10.03
N LYS A 76 -7.77 -44.49 9.78
CA LYS A 76 -8.30 -45.69 9.10
C LYS A 76 -9.05 -46.64 10.05
N CYS A 77 -8.82 -46.53 11.36
CA CYS A 77 -9.30 -47.51 12.35
C CYS A 77 -10.72 -47.24 12.89
N GLY A 78 -11.54 -46.45 12.18
CA GLY A 78 -12.91 -46.15 12.60
C GLY A 78 -13.03 -45.49 13.98
N LEU A 79 -12.16 -44.53 14.31
CA LEU A 79 -12.20 -43.77 15.56
C LEU A 79 -13.57 -43.09 15.76
N PRO A 80 -14.06 -42.91 17.02
CA PRO A 80 -15.28 -42.16 17.27
C PRO A 80 -15.22 -40.75 16.68
N PRO A 81 -16.35 -40.19 16.22
CA PRO A 81 -16.38 -38.92 15.48
C PRO A 81 -15.61 -37.76 16.14
N ALA A 82 -15.78 -37.57 17.46
CA ALA A 82 -15.09 -36.50 18.18
C ALA A 82 -13.55 -36.64 18.16
N ILE A 83 -13.04 -37.87 18.26
CA ILE A 83 -11.59 -38.16 18.24
C ILE A 83 -11.07 -38.07 16.79
N ALA A 84 -11.82 -38.64 15.85
CA ALA A 84 -11.49 -38.58 14.43
C ALA A 84 -11.47 -37.14 13.90
N SER A 85 -12.34 -36.27 14.40
CA SER A 85 -12.37 -34.83 14.07
C SER A 85 -11.05 -34.15 14.46
N VAL A 86 -10.59 -34.33 15.70
CA VAL A 86 -9.33 -33.75 16.19
C VAL A 86 -8.14 -34.30 15.41
N ALA A 87 -8.08 -35.61 15.20
CA ALA A 87 -7.00 -36.23 14.43
C ALA A 87 -6.96 -35.74 12.97
N ALA A 88 -8.12 -35.52 12.34
CA ALA A 88 -8.22 -34.95 11.00
C ALA A 88 -7.79 -33.47 10.95
N TYR A 89 -8.12 -32.69 11.99
CA TYR A 89 -7.70 -31.29 12.10
C TYR A 89 -6.17 -31.18 12.21
N ASN A 90 -5.56 -31.98 13.10
CA ASN A 90 -4.11 -32.03 13.29
C ASN A 90 -3.37 -32.56 12.06
N LEU A 91 -4.00 -33.46 11.30
CA LEU A 91 -3.48 -33.90 9.99
C LEU A 91 -3.45 -32.73 9.02
N GLY A 92 -4.53 -31.93 8.93
CA GLY A 92 -4.58 -30.73 8.11
C GLY A 92 -3.50 -29.70 8.47
N LEU A 93 -3.26 -29.47 9.76
CA LEU A 93 -2.19 -28.58 10.23
C LEU A 93 -0.81 -29.09 9.79
N SER A 94 -0.54 -30.39 9.99
CA SER A 94 0.74 -30.99 9.62
C SER A 94 0.96 -31.04 8.11
N LEU A 95 -0.09 -31.18 7.31
CA LEU A 95 0.00 -31.10 5.84
C LEU A 95 0.26 -29.67 5.35
N SER A 96 -0.27 -28.68 6.06
CA SER A 96 -0.09 -27.25 5.71
C SER A 96 1.37 -26.78 5.84
N THR A 97 2.25 -27.52 6.52
CA THR A 97 3.67 -27.19 6.62
C THR A 97 4.50 -27.62 5.40
N PHE A 98 3.93 -28.41 4.47
CA PHE A 98 4.65 -29.04 3.35
C PHE A 98 4.13 -28.63 1.96
N ASP A 99 3.43 -27.50 1.86
CA ASP A 99 2.74 -27.06 0.63
C ASP A 99 1.70 -28.06 0.08
N ALA A 100 1.24 -29.01 0.91
CA ALA A 100 0.22 -30.01 0.58
C ALA A 100 -1.20 -29.45 0.84
N SER A 101 -1.49 -28.27 0.29
CA SER A 101 -2.70 -27.50 0.60
C SER A 101 -4.01 -28.19 0.17
N ALA A 102 -4.02 -28.96 -0.91
CA ALA A 102 -5.21 -29.74 -1.34
C ALA A 102 -5.56 -30.88 -0.36
N ASP A 103 -4.55 -31.61 0.12
CA ASP A 103 -4.73 -32.68 1.10
C ASP A 103 -5.11 -32.11 2.47
N ALA A 104 -4.52 -30.96 2.84
CA ALA A 104 -4.89 -30.22 4.05
C ALA A 104 -6.37 -29.81 4.01
N ALA A 105 -6.85 -29.24 2.90
CA ALA A 105 -8.25 -28.86 2.71
C ALA A 105 -9.20 -30.06 2.90
N THR A 106 -8.81 -31.23 2.40
CA THR A 106 -9.57 -32.49 2.55
C THR A 106 -9.61 -32.94 4.01
N ALA A 107 -8.47 -32.90 4.70
CA ALA A 107 -8.37 -33.25 6.12
C ALA A 107 -9.22 -32.30 7.00
N PHE A 108 -9.16 -30.99 6.77
CA PHE A 108 -9.99 -30.01 7.47
C PHE A 108 -11.49 -30.18 7.17
N GLY A 109 -11.88 -30.51 5.93
CA GLY A 109 -13.27 -30.84 5.60
C GLY A 109 -13.79 -32.05 6.38
N LYS A 110 -12.98 -33.11 6.47
CA LYS A 110 -13.29 -34.28 7.31
C LYS A 110 -13.41 -33.91 8.79
N ALA A 111 -12.52 -33.04 9.29
CA ALA A 111 -12.56 -32.56 10.66
C ALA A 111 -13.87 -31.81 10.96
N ALA A 112 -14.30 -30.93 10.05
CA ALA A 112 -15.52 -30.13 10.17
C ALA A 112 -16.79 -31.00 10.18
N ILE A 113 -16.88 -32.00 9.30
CA ILE A 113 -18.03 -32.92 9.22
C ILE A 113 -18.17 -33.74 10.52
N LEU A 114 -17.05 -34.17 11.09
CA LEU A 114 -17.02 -35.04 12.27
C LEU A 114 -17.11 -34.29 13.61
N ALA A 115 -16.85 -32.98 13.61
CA ALA A 115 -16.89 -32.16 14.82
C ALA A 115 -18.31 -32.13 15.41
N LEU A 116 -18.41 -32.21 16.74
CA LEU A 116 -19.68 -32.14 17.47
C LEU A 116 -19.98 -30.72 17.97
N GLU A 117 -18.93 -29.95 18.29
CA GLU A 117 -19.01 -28.58 18.80
C GLU A 117 -19.07 -27.57 17.65
N LYS A 118 -19.92 -26.54 17.78
CA LYS A 118 -20.08 -25.49 16.75
C LYS A 118 -18.77 -24.75 16.47
N ASP A 119 -18.05 -24.35 17.51
CA ASP A 119 -16.80 -23.58 17.37
C ASP A 119 -15.74 -24.36 16.59
N ARG A 120 -15.60 -25.68 16.88
CA ARG A 120 -14.70 -26.56 16.14
C ARG A 120 -15.11 -26.76 14.69
N LYS A 121 -16.41 -26.76 14.39
CA LYS A 121 -16.90 -26.77 13.00
C LYS A 121 -16.49 -25.49 12.27
N ALA A 122 -16.74 -24.33 12.87
CA ALA A 122 -16.40 -23.05 12.30
C ALA A 122 -14.89 -22.95 12.01
N GLU A 123 -14.05 -23.30 12.99
CA GLU A 123 -12.59 -23.28 12.83
C GLU A 123 -12.10 -24.23 11.73
N ALA A 124 -12.61 -25.47 11.69
CA ALA A 124 -12.23 -26.45 10.68
C ALA A 124 -12.67 -26.03 9.26
N TYR A 125 -13.87 -25.44 9.12
CA TYR A 125 -14.31 -24.86 7.85
C TYR A 125 -13.46 -23.65 7.44
N GLY A 126 -13.09 -22.78 8.38
CA GLY A 126 -12.15 -21.68 8.15
C GLY A 126 -10.79 -22.17 7.62
N LYS A 127 -10.18 -23.16 8.27
CA LYS A 127 -8.90 -23.74 7.83
C LYS A 127 -8.98 -24.48 6.49
N ARG A 128 -10.14 -25.09 6.19
CA ARG A 128 -10.41 -25.61 4.85
C ARG A 128 -10.41 -24.49 3.82
N GLY A 129 -11.11 -23.38 4.09
CA GLY A 129 -11.10 -22.18 3.25
C GLY A 129 -9.69 -21.65 3.02
N ASP A 130 -8.88 -21.50 4.08
CA ASP A 130 -7.49 -21.03 3.99
C ASP A 130 -6.65 -21.90 3.05
N SER A 131 -6.85 -23.23 3.11
CA SER A 131 -6.10 -24.21 2.32
C SER A 131 -6.52 -24.21 0.85
N LEU A 132 -7.81 -24.07 0.56
CA LEU A 132 -8.34 -23.96 -0.80
C LEU A 132 -7.93 -22.64 -1.47
N ALA A 133 -7.93 -21.54 -0.71
CA ALA A 133 -7.45 -20.23 -1.16
C ALA A 133 -5.98 -20.26 -1.60
N ARG A 134 -5.11 -20.97 -0.86
CA ARG A 134 -3.68 -21.11 -1.23
C ARG A 134 -3.44 -21.76 -2.60
N ILE A 135 -4.38 -22.58 -3.07
CA ILE A 135 -4.32 -23.27 -4.38
C ILE A 135 -5.28 -22.66 -5.40
N ALA A 136 -5.77 -21.44 -5.14
CA ALA A 136 -6.67 -20.69 -6.01
C ALA A 136 -8.02 -21.39 -6.33
N GLN A 137 -8.49 -22.30 -5.47
CA GLN A 137 -9.83 -22.89 -5.55
C GLN A 137 -10.85 -21.97 -4.85
N TRP A 138 -11.09 -20.83 -5.48
CA TRP A 138 -11.78 -19.70 -4.86
C TRP A 138 -13.27 -19.94 -4.58
N SER A 139 -13.99 -20.64 -5.46
CA SER A 139 -15.42 -20.92 -5.26
C SER A 139 -15.63 -21.83 -4.05
N GLU A 140 -14.85 -22.91 -3.97
CA GLU A 140 -14.90 -23.88 -2.88
C GLU A 140 -14.37 -23.28 -1.57
N ALA A 141 -13.38 -22.38 -1.64
CA ALA A 141 -12.93 -21.61 -0.49
C ALA A 141 -14.07 -20.72 0.05
N GLY A 142 -14.79 -20.03 -0.83
CA GLY A 142 -15.95 -19.20 -0.48
C GLY A 142 -17.06 -20.00 0.19
N GLU A 143 -17.37 -21.18 -0.33
CA GLU A 143 -18.34 -22.09 0.30
C GLU A 143 -17.87 -22.58 1.66
N ALA A 144 -16.58 -22.91 1.82
CA ALA A 144 -16.04 -23.35 3.10
C ALA A 144 -16.13 -22.24 4.16
N TYR A 145 -15.75 -21.01 3.84
CA TYR A 145 -15.92 -19.88 4.76
C TYR A 145 -17.40 -19.58 5.03
N GLY A 146 -18.26 -19.64 4.01
CA GLY A 146 -19.70 -19.47 4.18
C GLY A 146 -20.33 -20.55 5.06
N HIS A 147 -19.80 -21.77 5.07
CA HIS A 147 -20.22 -22.79 6.03
C HIS A 147 -19.77 -22.47 7.45
N ALA A 148 -18.61 -21.82 7.64
CA ALA A 148 -18.15 -21.40 8.96
C ALA A 148 -19.08 -20.36 9.60
N THR A 149 -19.68 -19.46 8.82
CA THR A 149 -20.63 -18.44 9.32
C THR A 149 -21.90 -19.04 9.90
N LEU A 150 -22.30 -20.25 9.48
CA LEU A 150 -23.45 -20.96 10.05
C LEU A 150 -23.22 -21.42 11.51
N TYR A 151 -21.96 -21.44 11.95
CA TYR A 151 -21.57 -21.97 13.25
C TYR A 151 -20.90 -20.93 14.16
N SER A 152 -20.50 -19.77 13.64
CA SER A 152 -19.82 -18.71 14.38
C SER A 152 -20.17 -17.33 13.83
N ASP A 153 -20.50 -16.40 14.71
CA ASP A 153 -20.75 -14.99 14.39
C ASP A 153 -19.45 -14.17 14.26
N ASP A 154 -18.32 -14.84 13.98
CA ASP A 154 -17.04 -14.16 13.83
C ASP A 154 -17.00 -13.50 12.45
N PRO A 155 -16.88 -12.17 12.37
CA PRO A 155 -16.97 -11.44 11.10
C PRO A 155 -15.89 -11.86 10.11
N ARG A 156 -14.76 -12.43 10.57
CA ARG A 156 -13.67 -12.89 9.70
C ARG A 156 -14.13 -13.96 8.70
N TYR A 157 -15.08 -14.82 9.07
CA TYR A 157 -15.57 -15.85 8.16
C TYR A 157 -16.40 -15.25 7.02
N SER A 158 -17.31 -14.31 7.32
CA SER A 158 -18.06 -13.60 6.29
C SER A 158 -17.15 -12.79 5.36
N LEU A 159 -16.13 -12.14 5.93
CA LEU A 159 -15.14 -11.38 5.15
C LEU A 159 -14.30 -12.30 4.23
N ASN A 160 -13.82 -13.42 4.74
CA ASN A 160 -13.06 -14.39 3.94
C ASN A 160 -13.92 -15.07 2.86
N ALA A 161 -15.20 -15.34 3.15
CA ALA A 161 -16.16 -15.85 2.17
C ALA A 161 -16.36 -14.85 1.03
N ALA A 162 -16.59 -13.58 1.35
CA ALA A 162 -16.69 -12.52 0.36
C ALA A 162 -15.41 -12.42 -0.49
N ALA A 163 -14.23 -12.39 0.14
CA ALA A 163 -12.96 -12.33 -0.58
C ALA A 163 -12.75 -13.50 -1.56
N ALA A 164 -13.10 -14.72 -1.14
CA ALA A 164 -12.99 -15.90 -1.99
C ALA A 164 -14.00 -15.87 -3.16
N PHE A 165 -15.27 -15.50 -2.92
CA PHE A 165 -16.26 -15.36 -4.01
C PHE A 165 -15.93 -14.24 -5.00
N ILE A 166 -15.25 -13.17 -4.56
CA ILE A 166 -14.76 -12.15 -5.48
C ILE A 166 -13.67 -12.73 -6.40
N ASN A 167 -12.71 -13.49 -5.86
CA ASN A 167 -11.68 -14.15 -6.69
C ASN A 167 -12.27 -15.23 -7.62
N ALA A 168 -13.45 -15.76 -7.30
CA ALA A 168 -14.21 -16.68 -8.15
C ALA A 168 -15.14 -15.98 -9.16
N ASN A 169 -15.19 -14.64 -9.20
CA ASN A 169 -16.14 -13.84 -10.00
C ASN A 169 -17.62 -14.18 -9.73
N SER A 170 -18.01 -14.31 -8.46
CA SER A 170 -19.40 -14.58 -8.05
C SER A 170 -20.04 -13.41 -7.32
N ASP A 171 -21.29 -13.11 -7.68
CA ASP A 171 -22.19 -12.15 -7.04
C ASP A 171 -22.55 -12.50 -5.58
N ARG A 172 -22.36 -13.76 -5.17
CA ARG A 172 -22.56 -14.23 -3.79
C ARG A 172 -21.73 -13.47 -2.76
N ALA A 173 -20.66 -12.79 -3.17
CA ALA A 173 -19.88 -11.94 -2.28
C ALA A 173 -20.74 -10.87 -1.58
N LEU A 174 -21.76 -10.33 -2.27
CA LEU A 174 -22.65 -9.29 -1.73
C LEU A 174 -23.40 -9.76 -0.48
N TYR A 175 -23.93 -10.99 -0.53
CA TYR A 175 -24.64 -11.58 0.59
C TYR A 175 -23.78 -11.63 1.86
N PHE A 176 -22.50 -11.97 1.74
CA PHE A 176 -21.61 -12.04 2.91
C PHE A 176 -21.18 -10.66 3.41
N LEU A 177 -21.09 -9.66 2.53
CA LEU A 177 -20.76 -8.28 2.89
C LEU A 177 -21.91 -7.58 3.63
N GLU A 178 -23.16 -7.79 3.19
CA GLU A 178 -24.35 -7.20 3.80
C GLU A 178 -24.58 -7.67 5.25
N ASN A 179 -24.08 -8.86 5.60
CA ASN A 179 -24.28 -9.49 6.90
C ASN A 179 -23.18 -9.19 7.94
N VAL A 180 -22.21 -8.29 7.65
CA VAL A 180 -21.18 -7.87 8.63
C VAL A 180 -21.62 -6.60 9.36
N SER A 181 -21.75 -6.67 10.69
CA SER A 181 -22.21 -5.54 11.53
C SER A 181 -21.28 -4.33 11.49
N GLU A 182 -21.83 -3.12 11.64
CA GLU A 182 -21.12 -1.84 11.52
C GLU A 182 -19.92 -1.70 12.47
N ASP A 183 -20.07 -2.08 13.74
CA ASP A 183 -19.02 -1.93 14.77
C ASP A 183 -17.82 -2.87 14.57
N SER A 184 -17.96 -3.94 13.77
CA SER A 184 -16.86 -4.86 13.43
C SER A 184 -16.09 -4.44 12.18
N ARG A 185 -16.47 -3.32 11.54
CA ARG A 185 -15.86 -2.79 10.30
C ARG A 185 -14.59 -1.96 10.56
N ASP A 186 -14.24 -1.70 11.81
CA ASP A 186 -13.39 -0.57 12.17
C ASP A 186 -11.88 -0.84 12.29
N SER A 187 -11.38 -2.03 11.94
CA SER A 187 -9.91 -2.22 11.93
C SER A 187 -9.31 -3.19 10.92
N LEU A 188 -10.05 -4.16 10.38
CA LEU A 188 -9.44 -5.25 9.61
C LEU A 188 -10.45 -5.71 8.56
N TYR A 189 -10.09 -5.80 7.28
CA TYR A 189 -8.97 -6.63 6.88
C TYR A 189 -8.54 -6.27 5.45
N TYR A 190 -7.62 -5.30 5.31
CA TYR A 190 -7.24 -4.68 4.03
C TYR A 190 -8.46 -4.02 3.38
N ALA A 191 -8.41 -3.66 2.11
CA ALA A 191 -9.61 -3.23 1.41
C ALA A 191 -10.81 -4.21 1.69
N HIS A 192 -12.04 -3.96 1.32
CA HIS A 192 -12.51 -4.47 0.04
C HIS A 192 -11.55 -5.37 -0.83
N LEU A 193 -10.26 -5.66 -0.46
CA LEU A 193 -9.00 -6.24 -1.02
C LEU A 193 -8.69 -6.03 -2.49
N THR A 194 -9.68 -5.46 -3.15
CA THR A 194 -10.24 -5.97 -4.39
C THR A 194 -11.56 -5.19 -4.51
N THR A 195 -11.59 -3.85 -4.38
CA THR A 195 -12.51 -3.13 -5.26
C THR A 195 -12.18 -3.69 -6.61
N ALA A 196 -12.93 -4.67 -7.08
CA ALA A 196 -12.70 -5.22 -8.38
C ALA A 196 -11.21 -5.44 -8.72
N TYR A 197 -10.38 -6.15 -7.94
CA TYR A 197 -9.07 -6.60 -8.46
C TYR A 197 -9.29 -7.28 -9.84
N SER A 198 -10.51 -7.76 -10.13
CA SER A 198 -10.95 -8.39 -11.37
C SER A 198 -12.34 -8.04 -11.96
N ILE A 199 -13.13 -7.00 -11.59
CA ILE A 199 -14.37 -6.70 -12.36
C ILE A 199 -13.97 -6.03 -13.69
N GLN A 200 -13.33 -6.81 -14.55
CA GLN A 200 -13.57 -6.75 -15.97
C GLN A 200 -15.09 -6.79 -16.14
N SER A 201 -15.73 -5.61 -16.26
CA SER A 201 -16.98 -5.32 -17.01
C SER A 201 -18.17 -4.64 -16.29
N ASN A 202 -18.20 -4.31 -14.98
CA ASN A 202 -19.42 -3.74 -14.38
C ASN A 202 -19.23 -2.63 -13.31
N ASN A 203 -19.50 -1.38 -13.71
CA ASN A 203 -19.37 -0.15 -12.89
C ASN A 203 -20.41 -0.01 -11.77
N GLU A 204 -21.55 -0.69 -11.87
CA GLU A 204 -22.67 -0.54 -10.92
C GLU A 204 -22.35 -1.14 -9.54
N LEU A 205 -21.75 -2.34 -9.53
CA LEU A 205 -21.35 -3.03 -8.29
C LEU A 205 -20.23 -2.30 -7.55
N ALA A 206 -19.27 -1.71 -8.29
CA ALA A 206 -18.19 -0.93 -7.69
C ALA A 206 -18.73 0.33 -6.98
N THR A 207 -19.75 0.95 -7.55
CA THR A 207 -20.42 2.11 -6.96
C THR A 207 -21.15 1.75 -5.67
N ILE A 208 -21.89 0.62 -5.66
CA ILE A 208 -22.58 0.12 -4.45
C ILE A 208 -21.57 -0.18 -3.33
N ALA A 209 -20.48 -0.87 -3.66
CA ALA A 209 -19.43 -1.20 -2.71
C ALA A 209 -18.77 0.06 -2.13
N LEU A 210 -18.43 1.04 -2.97
CA LEU A 210 -17.92 2.32 -2.51
C LEU A 210 -18.89 2.97 -1.52
N ASN A 211 -20.19 3.03 -1.83
CA ASN A 211 -21.20 3.66 -0.96
C ASN A 211 -21.36 2.99 0.41
N GLN A 212 -20.98 1.72 0.55
CA GLN A 212 -21.00 0.97 1.82
C GLN A 212 -19.76 1.22 2.71
N ILE A 213 -18.67 1.78 2.15
CA ILE A 213 -17.49 2.15 2.93
C ILE A 213 -17.86 3.27 3.89
N SER A 214 -17.49 3.11 5.18
CA SER A 214 -17.61 4.15 6.20
C SER A 214 -16.92 5.43 5.73
N LEU A 215 -17.43 6.59 6.14
CA LEU A 215 -16.86 7.90 5.80
C LEU A 215 -15.55 8.16 6.57
N ASN A 216 -14.63 7.18 6.59
CA ASN A 216 -13.28 7.34 7.10
C ASN A 216 -12.35 7.73 5.94
N LEU A 217 -11.67 8.86 6.14
CA LEU A 217 -10.75 9.47 5.17
C LEU A 217 -9.63 8.52 4.73
N THR A 218 -9.10 7.70 5.64
CA THR A 218 -8.03 6.74 5.33
C THR A 218 -8.52 5.66 4.37
N SER A 219 -9.66 5.03 4.66
CA SER A 219 -10.23 3.94 3.87
C SER A 219 -10.57 4.37 2.44
N LEU A 220 -11.23 5.53 2.30
CA LEU A 220 -11.63 6.07 0.99
C LEU A 220 -10.42 6.55 0.17
N LEU A 221 -9.39 7.12 0.81
CA LEU A 221 -8.15 7.47 0.13
C LEU A 221 -7.45 6.23 -0.44
N PHE A 222 -7.30 5.15 0.33
CA PHE A 222 -6.72 3.90 -0.18
C PHE A 222 -7.53 3.30 -1.34
N ALA A 223 -8.86 3.35 -1.26
CA ALA A 223 -9.73 2.90 -2.36
C ALA A 223 -9.51 3.72 -3.64
N ALA A 224 -9.46 5.05 -3.52
CA ALA A 224 -9.20 5.94 -4.66
C ALA A 224 -7.81 5.68 -5.27
N MET A 225 -6.78 5.52 -4.45
CA MET A 225 -5.41 5.23 -4.90
C MET A 225 -5.32 3.95 -5.75
N LEU A 226 -6.06 2.91 -5.38
CA LEU A 226 -6.13 1.66 -6.15
C LEU A 226 -6.84 1.88 -7.49
N LEU A 227 -7.95 2.60 -7.50
CA LEU A 227 -8.74 2.89 -8.71
C LEU A 227 -7.98 3.78 -9.71
N GLU A 228 -7.17 4.73 -9.24
CA GLU A 228 -6.32 5.58 -10.09
C GLU A 228 -5.33 4.78 -10.95
N SER A 229 -4.84 3.64 -10.45
CA SER A 229 -3.87 2.80 -11.16
C SER A 229 -4.46 2.09 -12.39
N LYS A 230 -5.79 2.11 -12.56
CA LYS A 230 -6.52 1.48 -13.67
C LYS A 230 -7.09 2.54 -14.60
N ALA A 231 -6.72 2.50 -15.88
CA ALA A 231 -7.08 3.53 -16.86
C ALA A 231 -8.60 3.74 -17.01
N ASN A 232 -9.43 2.69 -16.84
CA ASN A 232 -10.88 2.76 -17.01
C ASN A 232 -11.66 3.21 -15.77
N ASP A 233 -11.03 3.28 -14.59
CA ASP A 233 -11.75 3.42 -13.31
C ASP A 233 -11.55 4.80 -12.65
N LYS A 234 -10.96 5.77 -13.37
CA LYS A 234 -10.67 7.11 -12.82
C LYS A 234 -11.93 7.86 -12.37
N HIS A 235 -13.09 7.60 -12.98
CA HIS A 235 -14.37 8.16 -12.51
C HIS A 235 -14.79 7.64 -11.14
N LEU A 236 -14.52 6.38 -10.82
CA LEU A 236 -14.80 5.80 -9.50
C LEU A 236 -13.81 6.35 -8.46
N ALA A 237 -12.56 6.59 -8.84
CA ALA A 237 -11.59 7.27 -7.99
C ALA A 237 -12.07 8.68 -7.63
N ILE A 238 -12.58 9.44 -8.61
CA ILE A 238 -13.23 10.74 -8.37
C ILE A 238 -14.39 10.59 -7.38
N HIS A 239 -15.32 9.66 -7.61
CA HIS A 239 -16.48 9.44 -6.72
C HIS A 239 -16.05 9.15 -5.28
N ALA A 240 -15.04 8.31 -5.07
CA ALA A 240 -14.53 8.00 -3.74
C ALA A 240 -13.94 9.24 -3.03
N LEU A 241 -13.17 10.06 -3.75
CA LEU A 241 -12.57 11.29 -3.21
C LEU A 241 -13.62 12.39 -2.99
N GLU A 242 -14.58 12.54 -3.90
CA GLU A 242 -15.70 13.47 -3.77
C GLU A 242 -16.54 13.14 -2.54
N ARG A 243 -16.74 11.85 -2.22
CA ARG A 243 -17.39 11.46 -0.96
C ARG A 243 -16.62 11.94 0.26
N ILE A 244 -15.29 11.92 0.26
CA ILE A 244 -14.51 12.49 1.38
C ILE A 244 -14.71 14.00 1.46
N VAL A 245 -14.59 14.69 0.31
CA VAL A 245 -14.55 16.16 0.28
C VAL A 245 -15.91 16.80 0.49
N PHE A 246 -17.00 16.20 -0.01
CA PHE A 246 -18.31 16.84 -0.05
C PHE A 246 -19.33 16.26 0.95
N SER A 247 -19.05 15.12 1.60
CA SER A 247 -19.97 14.58 2.62
C SER A 247 -19.85 15.29 3.97
N ASP A 248 -18.63 15.46 4.47
CA ASP A 248 -18.35 16.20 5.71
C ASP A 248 -17.00 16.93 5.62
N GLN A 249 -17.06 18.22 5.30
CA GLN A 249 -15.88 19.07 5.21
C GLN A 249 -15.18 19.29 6.55
N ASN A 250 -15.80 18.95 7.69
CA ASN A 250 -15.16 19.06 9.00
C ASN A 250 -14.05 18.02 9.19
N LEU A 251 -14.08 16.91 8.45
CA LEU A 251 -13.03 15.90 8.43
C LEU A 251 -11.75 16.41 7.73
N LEU A 252 -11.88 17.42 6.86
CA LEU A 252 -10.75 18.03 6.16
C LEU A 252 -10.06 19.03 7.08
N THR A 253 -9.00 18.57 7.74
CA THR A 253 -8.17 19.38 8.63
C THR A 253 -6.71 19.35 8.18
N HIS A 254 -5.96 20.38 8.54
CA HIS A 254 -4.53 20.45 8.25
C HIS A 254 -3.68 19.59 9.20
N ASP A 255 -4.29 19.08 10.28
CA ASP A 255 -3.67 18.17 11.26
C ASP A 255 -3.73 16.70 10.80
N ASP A 256 -4.74 16.33 10.00
CA ASP A 256 -4.81 15.00 9.41
C ASP A 256 -3.80 14.87 8.25
N PRO A 257 -2.86 13.92 8.30
CA PRO A 257 -1.78 13.77 7.33
C PRO A 257 -2.25 13.34 5.92
N HIS A 258 -3.49 12.89 5.78
CA HIS A 258 -4.03 12.37 4.53
C HIS A 258 -4.87 13.41 3.77
N THR A 259 -5.38 14.45 4.44
CA THR A 259 -6.25 15.48 3.85
C THR A 259 -5.62 16.12 2.62
N SER A 260 -4.35 16.52 2.71
CA SER A 260 -3.63 17.14 1.58
C SER A 260 -3.52 16.17 0.39
N SER A 261 -3.30 14.88 0.64
CA SER A 261 -3.22 13.86 -0.40
C SER A 261 -4.58 13.64 -1.08
N VAL A 262 -5.69 13.70 -0.35
CA VAL A 262 -7.05 13.59 -0.92
C VAL A 262 -7.30 14.73 -1.90
N LEU A 263 -7.04 15.97 -1.47
CA LEU A 263 -7.28 17.16 -2.30
C LEU A 263 -6.35 17.22 -3.52
N TYR A 264 -5.06 16.86 -3.35
CA TYR A 264 -4.10 16.77 -4.45
C TYR A 264 -4.55 15.78 -5.54
N ARG A 265 -4.97 14.57 -5.12
CA ARG A 265 -5.41 13.52 -6.05
C ARG A 265 -6.68 13.93 -6.79
N LEU A 266 -7.65 14.49 -6.06
CA LEU A 266 -8.90 14.94 -6.65
C LEU A 266 -8.66 16.07 -7.66
N SER A 267 -7.81 17.05 -7.30
CA SER A 267 -7.40 18.14 -8.20
C SER A 267 -6.76 17.60 -9.48
N ARG A 268 -5.80 16.67 -9.38
CA ARG A 268 -5.17 16.02 -10.55
C ARG A 268 -6.16 15.29 -11.44
N LEU A 269 -7.10 14.55 -10.85
CA LEU A 269 -8.13 13.86 -11.60
C LEU A 269 -9.05 14.85 -12.32
N TYR A 270 -9.49 15.91 -11.64
CA TYR A 270 -10.26 16.98 -12.29
C TYR A 270 -9.53 17.64 -13.45
N THR A 271 -8.23 17.92 -13.31
CA THR A 271 -7.40 18.41 -14.42
C THR A 271 -7.41 17.44 -15.60
N ALA A 272 -7.24 16.13 -15.34
CA ALA A 272 -7.24 15.11 -16.39
C ALA A 272 -8.59 14.97 -17.12
N PHE A 273 -9.70 15.36 -16.48
CA PHE A 273 -11.04 15.39 -17.05
C PHE A 273 -11.51 16.80 -17.49
N ALA A 274 -10.59 17.77 -17.58
CA ALA A 274 -10.88 19.16 -17.96
C ALA A 274 -11.98 19.84 -17.10
N ARG A 275 -12.05 19.50 -15.81
CA ARG A 275 -12.99 20.07 -14.83
C ARG A 275 -12.38 21.29 -14.12
N GLU A 276 -12.06 22.34 -14.88
CA GLU A 276 -11.30 23.51 -14.37
C GLU A 276 -11.97 24.25 -13.21
N HIS A 277 -13.30 24.38 -13.23
CA HIS A 277 -14.07 24.99 -12.14
C HIS A 277 -13.92 24.22 -10.82
N ASP A 278 -13.89 22.90 -10.88
CA ASP A 278 -13.75 22.06 -9.70
C ASP A 278 -12.30 22.10 -9.16
N VAL A 279 -11.30 22.19 -10.05
CA VAL A 279 -9.90 22.43 -9.64
C VAL A 279 -9.77 23.75 -8.86
N ALA A 280 -10.38 24.83 -9.36
CA ALA A 280 -10.38 26.13 -8.68
C ALA A 280 -11.09 26.06 -7.31
N TYR A 281 -12.19 25.31 -7.21
CA TYR A 281 -12.88 25.07 -5.94
C TYR A 281 -12.00 24.32 -4.93
N ILE A 282 -11.38 23.21 -5.33
CA ILE A 282 -10.49 22.42 -4.46
C ILE A 282 -9.33 23.27 -3.95
N ARG A 283 -8.78 24.10 -4.82
CA ARG A 283 -7.72 25.06 -4.49
C ARG A 283 -8.14 26.03 -3.38
N GLU A 284 -9.28 26.68 -3.56
CA GLU A 284 -9.79 27.65 -2.60
C GLU A 284 -10.15 27.00 -1.27
N LEU A 285 -10.76 25.81 -1.31
CA LEU A 285 -11.09 25.01 -0.13
C LEU A 285 -9.84 24.66 0.68
N ALA A 286 -8.81 24.14 0.00
CA ALA A 286 -7.55 23.73 0.64
C ALA A 286 -6.84 24.91 1.29
N TYR A 287 -6.78 26.06 0.60
CA TYR A 287 -6.14 27.26 1.11
C TYR A 287 -6.91 27.87 2.29
N THR A 288 -8.24 28.02 2.17
CA THR A 288 -9.09 28.60 3.23
C THR A 288 -9.06 27.77 4.51
N LYS A 289 -8.95 26.44 4.40
CA LYS A 289 -8.81 25.53 5.55
C LYS A 289 -7.38 25.43 6.10
N GLY A 290 -6.43 26.16 5.51
CA GLY A 290 -5.02 26.11 5.87
C GLY A 290 -4.36 24.77 5.59
N ILE A 291 -4.95 23.91 4.73
CA ILE A 291 -4.38 22.62 4.35
C ILE A 291 -3.17 22.85 3.46
N TRP A 292 -3.31 23.70 2.45
CA TRP A 292 -2.19 24.21 1.64
C TRP A 292 -1.81 25.62 2.07
N LEU A 293 -0.53 25.98 1.91
CA LEU A 293 -0.01 27.27 2.38
C LEU A 293 -0.21 28.40 1.37
N HIS A 294 -0.50 28.04 0.12
CA HIS A 294 -0.77 28.97 -0.96
C HIS A 294 -1.69 28.31 -1.99
N PRO A 295 -2.59 29.05 -2.68
CA PRO A 295 -3.50 28.46 -3.68
C PRO A 295 -2.76 27.68 -4.78
N PHE A 296 -1.62 28.18 -5.25
CA PHE A 296 -0.85 27.48 -6.28
C PHE A 296 0.15 26.44 -5.74
N GLN A 297 0.29 26.28 -4.42
CA GLN A 297 1.11 25.24 -3.80
C GLN A 297 0.24 24.03 -3.46
N GLN A 298 0.20 23.03 -4.33
CA GLN A 298 -0.78 21.94 -4.27
C GLN A 298 -0.12 20.55 -4.08
N PRO A 299 0.80 20.34 -3.12
CA PRO A 299 1.39 19.03 -2.92
C PRO A 299 0.41 18.05 -2.25
N GLY A 300 0.70 16.75 -2.35
CA GLY A 300 0.01 15.71 -1.59
C GLY A 300 0.43 15.62 -0.11
N TYR A 301 1.59 16.18 0.25
CA TYR A 301 2.06 16.25 1.63
C TYR A 301 2.71 17.62 1.95
N VAL A 302 2.12 18.34 2.90
CA VAL A 302 2.65 19.60 3.43
C VAL A 302 3.36 19.34 4.76
N VAL A 303 4.62 19.74 4.89
CA VAL A 303 5.38 19.55 6.13
C VAL A 303 4.84 20.47 7.23
N PRO A 304 4.42 19.94 8.40
CA PRO A 304 3.84 20.75 9.47
C PRO A 304 4.74 21.89 9.97
N ALA A 305 6.06 21.70 9.98
CA ALA A 305 7.02 22.72 10.42
C ALA A 305 6.99 24.00 9.55
N LEU A 306 6.72 23.86 8.25
CA LEU A 306 6.70 24.97 7.31
C LEU A 306 5.45 25.85 7.44
N ARG A 307 4.42 25.39 8.16
CA ARG A 307 3.22 26.19 8.48
C ARG A 307 3.52 27.41 9.35
N LYS A 308 4.66 27.40 10.05
CA LYS A 308 5.09 28.48 10.95
C LYS A 308 5.76 29.63 10.20
N LEU A 309 6.13 29.44 8.95
CA LEU A 309 6.75 30.48 8.14
C LEU A 309 5.74 31.59 7.87
N HIS A 310 6.23 32.83 7.89
CA HIS A 310 5.43 33.97 7.46
C HIS A 310 5.02 33.81 5.99
N VAL A 311 3.79 34.21 5.66
CA VAL A 311 3.21 34.04 4.30
C VAL A 311 4.07 34.65 3.19
N SER A 312 4.80 35.74 3.48
CA SER A 312 5.74 36.36 2.51
C SER A 312 6.95 35.48 2.15
N THR A 313 7.21 34.42 2.91
CA THR A 313 8.29 33.45 2.65
C THR A 313 7.85 32.36 1.68
N ILE A 314 6.54 32.17 1.51
CA ILE A 314 5.94 31.11 0.69
C ILE A 314 5.74 31.66 -0.72
N LYS A 315 6.75 31.51 -1.57
CA LYS A 315 6.78 32.05 -2.94
C LYS A 315 7.12 30.94 -3.95
N PRO A 316 6.58 31.00 -5.19
CA PRO A 316 6.93 30.06 -6.25
C PRO A 316 8.41 30.16 -6.63
N TRP A 317 8.91 31.39 -6.79
CA TRP A 317 10.29 31.70 -7.16
C TRP A 317 11.08 32.24 -5.97
N ILE A 318 12.32 31.78 -5.81
CA ILE A 318 13.25 32.28 -4.79
C ILE A 318 14.32 33.12 -5.48
N SER A 319 14.30 34.43 -5.24
CA SER A 319 15.27 35.38 -5.80
C SER A 319 15.62 36.51 -4.83
N THR A 320 16.78 37.12 -5.03
CA THR A 320 17.22 38.35 -4.37
C THR A 320 16.87 39.56 -5.23
N SER A 321 15.60 39.83 -5.52
CA SER A 321 15.28 41.12 -6.12
C SER A 321 15.29 42.18 -5.02
N SER A 322 16.33 43.02 -5.04
CA SER A 322 16.51 44.20 -4.17
C SER A 322 15.41 45.27 -4.29
N ASN A 323 14.40 45.04 -5.15
CA ASN A 323 13.27 45.93 -5.34
C ASN A 323 12.01 45.47 -4.60
N ASP A 324 12.02 44.28 -3.99
CA ASP A 324 10.92 43.82 -3.17
C ASP A 324 11.12 44.32 -1.73
N THR A 325 10.72 45.58 -1.46
CA THR A 325 10.76 46.19 -0.12
C THR A 325 9.83 45.49 0.89
N SER A 326 9.09 44.45 0.46
CA SER A 326 8.31 43.58 1.34
C SER A 326 9.12 42.43 1.96
N CYS A 327 10.36 42.20 1.50
CA CYS A 327 11.24 41.18 2.09
C CYS A 327 11.62 41.56 3.52
N THR A 328 11.08 40.80 4.46
CA THR A 328 11.42 40.87 5.89
C THR A 328 12.81 40.28 6.13
N ASN A 329 13.45 40.65 7.24
CA ASN A 329 14.71 40.04 7.70
C ASN A 329 14.66 38.49 7.74
N GLU A 330 13.47 37.91 7.91
CA GLU A 330 13.25 36.46 7.94
C GLU A 330 13.41 35.80 6.56
N PHE A 331 12.91 36.42 5.49
CA PHE A 331 13.06 35.90 4.12
C PHE A 331 14.53 35.73 3.76
N ASP A 332 15.32 36.80 3.99
CA ASP A 332 16.74 36.78 3.71
C ASP A 332 17.45 35.70 4.53
N GLN A 333 17.11 35.57 5.81
CA GLN A 333 17.70 34.55 6.70
C GLN A 333 17.39 33.12 6.23
N VAL A 334 16.15 32.84 5.83
CA VAL A 334 15.74 31.49 5.39
C VAL A 334 16.40 31.10 4.08
N TRP A 335 16.45 32.01 3.09
CA TRP A 335 16.88 31.67 1.73
C TRP A 335 18.38 31.89 1.45
N GLN A 336 19.10 32.63 2.31
CA GLN A 336 20.54 32.87 2.16
C GLN A 336 21.37 31.60 1.84
N PRO A 337 21.17 30.44 2.51
CA PRO A 337 21.91 29.23 2.17
C PRO A 337 21.71 28.78 0.72
N LEU A 338 20.50 28.91 0.19
CA LEU A 338 20.19 28.51 -1.19
C LEU A 338 20.76 29.49 -2.22
N LEU A 339 20.86 30.76 -1.87
CA LEU A 339 21.49 31.78 -2.72
C LEU A 339 23.01 31.59 -2.81
N ARG A 340 23.67 31.16 -1.72
CA ARG A 340 25.08 30.74 -1.78
C ARG A 340 25.27 29.52 -2.68
N LEU A 341 24.38 28.53 -2.56
CA LEU A 341 24.39 27.35 -3.41
C LEU A 341 24.23 27.75 -4.89
N LYS A 342 23.29 28.64 -5.21
CA LYS A 342 23.10 29.20 -6.55
C LYS A 342 24.40 29.73 -7.12
N SER A 343 25.12 30.57 -6.37
CA SER A 343 26.41 31.12 -6.81
C SER A 343 27.47 30.05 -7.06
N ARG A 344 27.54 28.99 -6.24
CA ARG A 344 28.46 27.87 -6.51
C ARG A 344 28.07 27.11 -7.78
N LEU A 345 26.78 26.87 -8.02
CA LEU A 345 26.31 26.19 -9.22
C LEU A 345 26.63 26.99 -10.50
N GLU A 346 26.46 28.31 -10.47
CA GLU A 346 26.74 29.18 -11.61
C GLU A 346 28.24 29.33 -11.87
N ASN A 347 29.05 29.52 -10.82
CA ASN A 347 30.46 29.86 -10.96
C ASN A 347 31.38 28.62 -11.04
N GLU A 348 31.05 27.53 -10.35
CA GLU A 348 31.88 26.33 -10.26
C GLU A 348 31.34 25.22 -11.17
N LEU A 349 30.07 24.84 -11.02
CA LEU A 349 29.52 23.65 -11.66
C LEU A 349 29.28 23.83 -13.16
N PHE A 350 28.75 24.98 -13.59
CA PHE A 350 28.32 25.20 -14.97
C PHE A 350 29.40 24.87 -16.01
N SER A 351 30.61 25.41 -15.83
CA SER A 351 31.69 25.23 -16.80
C SER A 351 32.14 23.76 -16.90
N ILE A 352 32.25 23.08 -15.76
CA ILE A 352 32.65 21.66 -15.66
C ILE A 352 31.59 20.76 -16.31
N ALA A 353 30.34 20.92 -15.89
CA ALA A 353 29.22 20.13 -16.36
C ALA A 353 28.98 20.32 -17.85
N ARG A 354 29.04 21.56 -18.35
CA ARG A 354 28.86 21.87 -19.77
C ARG A 354 29.98 21.25 -20.61
N GLN A 355 31.23 21.29 -20.14
CA GLN A 355 32.33 20.64 -20.84
C GLN A 355 32.13 19.12 -20.93
N GLU A 356 31.78 18.46 -19.83
CA GLU A 356 31.52 17.01 -19.84
C GLU A 356 30.31 16.65 -20.72
N TRP A 357 29.26 17.46 -20.68
CA TRP A 357 28.08 17.32 -21.53
C TRP A 357 28.41 17.36 -23.03
N GLN A 358 29.25 18.31 -23.47
CA GLN A 358 29.65 18.44 -24.88
C GLN A 358 30.47 17.26 -25.40
N HIS A 359 31.03 16.44 -24.51
CA HIS A 359 31.81 15.26 -24.87
C HIS A 359 31.01 13.96 -24.79
N ILE A 360 29.71 14.02 -24.50
CA ILE A 360 28.87 12.81 -24.47
C ILE A 360 28.76 12.20 -25.88
N SER A 361 28.94 10.88 -25.96
CA SER A 361 28.82 10.17 -27.23
C SER A 361 27.35 10.12 -27.68
N ALA A 362 27.11 10.27 -28.99
CA ALA A 362 25.80 10.06 -29.59
C ALA A 362 25.24 8.63 -29.38
N GLN A 363 26.09 7.67 -29.00
CA GLN A 363 25.70 6.29 -28.68
C GLN A 363 25.23 6.11 -27.22
N GLN A 364 25.37 7.12 -26.37
CA GLN A 364 24.94 7.01 -24.98
C GLN A 364 23.41 7.03 -24.92
N ALA A 365 22.82 5.90 -24.52
CA ALA A 365 21.38 5.75 -24.47
C ALA A 365 20.78 6.65 -23.38
N PHE A 366 19.79 7.46 -23.78
CA PHE A 366 18.99 8.27 -22.89
C PHE A 366 17.83 7.43 -22.37
N SER A 367 17.53 7.51 -21.07
CA SER A 367 16.30 6.93 -20.53
C SER A 367 15.17 7.95 -20.69
N PRO A 368 14.02 7.58 -21.27
CA PRO A 368 12.81 8.37 -21.17
C PRO A 368 12.50 8.67 -19.71
N ASP A 369 11.89 9.81 -19.46
CA ASP A 369 11.32 10.09 -18.15
C ASP A 369 10.16 9.13 -17.82
N ASP A 370 10.01 8.79 -16.55
CA ASP A 370 9.04 7.80 -16.05
C ASP A 370 7.83 8.43 -15.33
N GLU A 371 7.76 9.77 -15.23
CA GLU A 371 6.72 10.47 -14.47
C GLU A 371 5.39 10.57 -15.26
N GLY A 372 5.43 10.37 -16.59
CA GLY A 372 4.22 10.41 -17.45
C GLY A 372 3.60 11.82 -17.58
N ILE A 373 4.42 12.86 -17.42
CA ILE A 373 4.00 14.28 -17.43
C ILE A 373 4.19 14.93 -18.81
N ALA A 374 5.17 14.46 -19.57
CA ALA A 374 5.39 14.95 -20.92
C ALA A 374 4.21 14.51 -21.82
N ILE A 375 3.70 15.44 -22.64
CA ILE A 375 2.66 15.12 -23.63
C ILE A 375 3.19 14.09 -24.63
N ASP A 376 4.46 14.24 -25.04
CA ASP A 376 5.21 13.24 -25.79
C ASP A 376 6.24 12.59 -24.84
N PRO A 377 6.05 11.31 -24.43
CA PRO A 377 6.98 10.61 -23.54
C PRO A 377 8.41 10.51 -24.10
N GLU A 378 8.57 10.52 -25.43
CA GLU A 378 9.88 10.45 -26.10
C GLU A 378 10.55 11.83 -26.23
N ALA A 379 9.89 12.90 -25.77
CA ALA A 379 10.44 14.25 -25.81
C ALA A 379 11.23 14.63 -24.55
N TRP A 380 11.09 13.86 -23.46
CA TRP A 380 11.76 14.10 -22.18
C TRP A 380 12.69 12.95 -21.79
N HIS A 381 13.97 13.26 -21.62
CA HIS A 381 14.99 12.31 -21.20
C HIS A 381 15.76 12.76 -19.95
N GLN A 382 16.36 11.79 -19.25
CA GLN A 382 17.11 12.01 -18.02
C GLN A 382 18.42 11.22 -17.92
N PHE A 383 19.42 11.83 -17.27
CA PHE A 383 20.60 11.16 -16.72
C PHE A 383 20.70 11.42 -15.23
N ILE A 384 20.67 10.36 -14.44
CA ILE A 384 20.41 10.46 -13.01
C ILE A 384 21.71 10.26 -12.24
N PHE A 385 22.21 11.32 -11.61
CA PHE A 385 23.34 11.22 -10.67
C PHE A 385 22.87 10.72 -9.31
N ARG A 386 21.69 11.19 -8.90
CA ARG A 386 21.13 10.93 -7.59
C ARG A 386 19.61 10.78 -7.67
N ARG A 387 19.07 9.77 -6.99
CA ARG A 387 17.63 9.49 -6.92
C ARG A 387 17.25 9.14 -5.49
N ASN A 388 16.18 9.73 -4.99
CA ASN A 388 15.70 9.50 -3.63
C ASN A 388 16.84 9.68 -2.60
N GLY A 389 17.67 10.71 -2.77
CA GLY A 389 18.79 10.99 -1.87
C GLY A 389 19.97 10.01 -1.92
N LYS A 390 19.99 9.06 -2.87
CA LYS A 390 21.06 8.05 -3.04
C LYS A 390 21.79 8.25 -4.37
N TRP A 391 23.11 8.15 -4.33
CA TRP A 391 23.98 8.28 -5.51
C TRP A 391 23.94 7.03 -6.37
N LEU A 392 23.92 7.24 -7.67
CA LEU A 392 23.85 6.20 -8.69
C LEU A 392 25.21 6.09 -9.38
N PRO A 393 25.87 4.91 -9.38
CA PRO A 393 27.24 4.76 -9.88
C PRO A 393 27.35 4.89 -11.42
N GLU A 394 26.24 4.78 -12.15
CA GLU A 394 26.18 4.63 -13.60
C GLU A 394 26.85 5.77 -14.36
N LEU A 395 26.84 7.00 -13.82
CA LEU A 395 27.35 8.19 -14.49
C LEU A 395 28.71 8.66 -13.99
N ASN A 396 29.30 7.97 -13.01
CA ASN A 396 30.59 8.37 -12.41
C ASN A 396 31.72 8.41 -13.44
N ASN A 397 31.67 7.56 -14.47
CA ASN A 397 32.68 7.53 -15.52
C ASN A 397 32.41 8.53 -16.66
N THR A 398 31.15 8.91 -16.89
CA THR A 398 30.77 9.86 -17.96
C THR A 398 30.88 11.31 -17.49
N PHE A 399 30.52 11.57 -16.23
CA PHE A 399 30.48 12.89 -15.61
C PHE A 399 31.34 12.95 -14.33
N PRO A 400 32.62 12.53 -14.38
CA PRO A 400 33.42 12.33 -13.18
C PRO A 400 33.62 13.61 -12.36
N ARG A 401 33.88 14.75 -13.02
CA ARG A 401 34.13 16.01 -12.29
C ARG A 401 32.82 16.63 -11.81
N THR A 402 31.75 16.52 -12.60
CA THR A 402 30.40 16.96 -12.22
C THR A 402 29.92 16.20 -10.99
N VAL A 403 30.02 14.87 -10.98
CA VAL A 403 29.62 14.03 -9.84
C VAL A 403 30.46 14.35 -8.61
N ALA A 404 31.79 14.46 -8.74
CA ALA A 404 32.66 14.80 -7.61
C ALA A 404 32.31 16.17 -6.99
N LEU A 405 32.05 17.19 -7.82
CA LEU A 405 31.67 18.51 -7.33
C LEU A 405 30.26 18.53 -6.73
N LEU A 406 29.30 17.81 -7.30
CA LEU A 406 27.97 17.69 -6.71
C LEU A 406 28.02 16.96 -5.36
N HIS A 407 28.87 15.94 -5.17
CA HIS A 407 29.11 15.33 -3.87
C HIS A 407 29.61 16.34 -2.84
N ASP A 408 30.63 17.14 -3.22
CA ASP A 408 31.19 18.19 -2.37
C ASP A 408 30.12 19.22 -1.97
N ILE A 409 29.39 19.74 -2.95
CA ILE A 409 28.40 20.79 -2.75
C ILE A 409 27.20 20.29 -1.93
N LEU A 410 26.65 19.11 -2.25
CA LEU A 410 25.33 18.69 -1.75
C LEU A 410 25.37 17.92 -0.42
N ASP A 411 26.38 17.09 -0.23
CA ASP A 411 26.44 16.17 0.91
C ASP A 411 27.58 16.50 1.87
N ASN A 412 28.74 16.93 1.37
CA ASN A 412 29.90 17.25 2.21
C ASN A 412 29.94 18.70 2.71
N SER A 413 29.01 19.55 2.25
CA SER A 413 28.88 20.91 2.75
C SER A 413 28.31 20.93 4.18
N PRO A 414 28.67 21.93 5.01
CA PRO A 414 28.11 22.08 6.36
C PRO A 414 26.58 22.15 6.41
N GLU A 415 25.96 22.71 5.37
CA GLU A 415 24.51 22.81 5.23
C GLU A 415 23.80 21.47 4.97
N GLU A 416 24.54 20.43 4.56
CA GLU A 416 24.01 19.10 4.22
C GLU A 416 22.78 19.23 3.30
N TYR A 417 22.92 20.03 2.22
CA TYR A 417 21.80 20.52 1.41
C TYR A 417 20.85 19.43 0.99
N ALA A 418 21.36 18.26 0.65
CA ALA A 418 20.50 17.21 0.13
C ALA A 418 20.74 15.85 0.81
N LEU A 419 21.58 15.74 1.83
CA LEU A 419 21.90 14.47 2.49
C LEU A 419 20.63 13.71 2.94
N HIS A 420 20.52 12.44 2.51
CA HIS A 420 19.37 11.57 2.80
C HIS A 420 18.00 12.22 2.52
N LEU A 421 17.89 12.98 1.43
CA LEU A 421 16.66 13.64 0.98
C LEU A 421 15.72 12.64 0.29
N PRO A 422 14.62 12.18 0.93
CA PRO A 422 13.64 11.33 0.27
C PRO A 422 12.97 12.10 -0.86
N LYS A 423 12.54 11.40 -1.91
CA LYS A 423 11.92 12.01 -3.09
C LYS A 423 12.70 13.25 -3.56
N GLY A 424 14.03 13.23 -3.55
CA GLY A 424 14.87 14.28 -4.15
C GLY A 424 15.84 13.68 -5.17
N SER A 425 16.14 14.42 -6.23
CA SER A 425 17.07 13.98 -7.27
C SER A 425 18.13 15.02 -7.63
N ALA A 426 19.20 14.55 -8.24
CA ALA A 426 20.13 15.38 -9.02
C ALA A 426 20.32 14.69 -10.38
N GLN A 427 19.98 15.37 -11.48
CA GLN A 427 19.94 14.76 -12.80
C GLN A 427 20.12 15.79 -13.91
N ILE A 428 20.64 15.36 -15.06
CA ILE A 428 20.48 16.10 -16.31
C ILE A 428 19.08 15.81 -16.84
N SER A 429 18.30 16.86 -17.13
CA SER A 429 17.00 16.79 -17.80
C SER A 429 17.09 17.44 -19.17
N ILE A 430 16.65 16.70 -20.19
CA ILE A 430 16.70 17.10 -21.59
C ILE A 430 15.28 17.15 -22.12
N LEU A 431 14.86 18.31 -22.61
CA LEU A 431 13.61 18.47 -23.36
C LEU A 431 13.92 18.85 -24.80
N ARG A 432 13.41 18.07 -25.75
CA ARG A 432 13.57 18.32 -27.19
C ARG A 432 12.67 19.47 -27.67
N PRO A 433 12.95 20.09 -28.84
CA PRO A 433 12.01 21.00 -29.47
C PRO A 433 10.60 20.38 -29.61
N GLY A 434 9.57 21.17 -29.30
CA GLY A 434 8.18 20.72 -29.25
C GLY A 434 7.75 20.07 -27.92
N ALA A 435 8.66 19.80 -26.99
CA ALA A 435 8.32 19.19 -25.72
C ALA A 435 7.44 20.12 -24.86
N THR A 436 6.37 19.56 -24.30
CA THR A 436 5.50 20.24 -23.33
C THR A 436 5.35 19.36 -22.09
N LEU A 437 5.69 19.92 -20.93
CA LEU A 437 5.37 19.34 -19.63
C LEU A 437 4.09 19.99 -19.12
N VAL A 438 3.05 19.20 -18.92
CA VAL A 438 1.75 19.72 -18.43
C VAL A 438 1.88 20.30 -17.02
N PRO A 439 1.01 21.24 -16.62
CA PRO A 439 1.00 21.77 -15.25
C PRO A 439 0.90 20.66 -14.20
N HIS A 440 1.87 20.59 -13.30
CA HIS A 440 1.95 19.59 -12.23
C HIS A 440 2.55 20.20 -10.95
N CYS A 441 2.49 19.45 -9.84
CA CYS A 441 3.13 19.82 -8.58
C CYS A 441 3.98 18.64 -8.09
N GLY A 442 5.09 18.97 -7.46
CA GLY A 442 5.92 18.04 -6.70
C GLY A 442 5.13 17.42 -5.55
N PRO A 443 5.59 16.28 -5.02
CA PRO A 443 4.84 15.50 -4.04
C PRO A 443 4.71 16.22 -2.68
N SER A 444 5.64 17.14 -2.36
CA SER A 444 5.71 17.80 -1.06
C SER A 444 6.61 19.03 -1.08
N ASN A 445 6.32 20.00 -0.20
CA ASN A 445 7.08 21.25 -0.02
C ASN A 445 8.35 21.12 0.85
N HIS A 446 8.79 19.89 1.15
CA HIS A 446 10.01 19.66 1.93
C HIS A 446 11.31 19.89 1.16
N ARG A 447 11.22 20.02 -0.17
CA ARG A 447 12.36 20.20 -1.07
C ARG A 447 12.22 21.47 -1.91
N ILE A 448 13.35 21.98 -2.36
CA ILE A 448 13.47 23.13 -3.25
C ILE A 448 14.29 22.71 -4.45
N ARG A 449 13.86 23.13 -5.63
CA ARG A 449 14.40 22.71 -6.91
C ARG A 449 15.24 23.80 -7.55
N PHE A 450 16.41 23.41 -7.99
CA PHE A 450 17.34 24.22 -8.77
C PHE A 450 17.38 23.70 -10.20
N HIS A 451 17.31 24.60 -11.17
CA HIS A 451 17.61 24.30 -12.57
C HIS A 451 18.82 25.12 -13.01
N LEU A 452 19.98 24.47 -13.15
CA LEU A 452 21.14 25.05 -13.83
C LEU A 452 21.06 24.76 -15.32
N THR A 453 20.90 25.78 -16.16
CA THR A 453 20.79 25.60 -17.60
C THR A 453 22.18 25.35 -18.22
N LEU A 454 22.37 24.20 -18.85
CA LEU A 454 23.59 23.88 -19.61
C LEU A 454 23.48 24.35 -21.06
N GLU A 455 22.34 24.08 -21.69
CA GLU A 455 22.04 24.43 -23.09
C GLU A 455 20.60 24.89 -23.23
N SER A 456 20.39 26.04 -23.88
CA SER A 456 19.10 26.54 -24.38
C SER A 456 19.36 27.69 -25.36
N ASP A 457 18.51 27.82 -26.39
CA ASP A 457 18.53 28.95 -27.32
C ASP A 457 17.77 30.18 -26.83
N GLY A 458 17.26 30.15 -25.60
CA GLY A 458 16.49 31.24 -25.00
C GLY A 458 14.99 31.17 -25.22
N SER A 459 14.50 30.27 -26.07
CA SER A 459 13.06 30.12 -26.34
C SER A 459 12.34 29.23 -25.32
N ALA A 460 13.08 28.35 -24.65
CA ALA A 460 12.55 27.42 -23.66
C ALA A 460 12.08 28.14 -22.39
N SER A 461 10.83 27.90 -21.99
CA SER A 461 10.22 28.53 -20.82
C SER A 461 9.88 27.53 -19.71
N ILE A 462 9.82 28.06 -18.49
CA ILE A 462 9.29 27.41 -17.31
C ILE A 462 8.36 28.40 -16.59
N THR A 463 7.18 27.94 -16.21
CA THR A 463 6.20 28.71 -15.44
C THR A 463 6.01 28.05 -14.09
N VAL A 464 6.08 28.81 -12.98
CA VAL A 464 5.88 28.30 -11.62
C VAL A 464 4.95 29.25 -10.85
N GLY A 465 3.83 28.75 -10.34
CA GLY A 465 2.81 29.54 -9.65
C GLY A 465 1.56 29.77 -10.49
N ASP A 466 0.99 30.98 -10.39
CA ASP A 466 -0.18 31.38 -11.17
C ASP A 466 0.21 31.58 -12.65
N PRO A 467 -0.32 30.78 -13.60
CA PRO A 467 0.01 30.92 -15.00
C PRO A 467 -0.54 32.20 -15.64
N SER A 468 -1.46 32.90 -14.98
CA SER A 468 -1.98 34.20 -15.45
C SER A 468 -1.06 35.38 -15.11
N ASP A 469 -0.13 35.21 -14.17
CA ASP A 469 0.87 36.22 -13.85
C ASP A 469 2.12 36.04 -14.75
N PRO A 470 2.43 36.99 -15.64
CA PRO A 470 3.58 36.89 -16.52
C PRO A 470 4.92 36.86 -15.76
N ASN A 471 4.97 37.37 -14.52
CA ASN A 471 6.18 37.31 -13.70
C ASN A 471 6.52 35.90 -13.22
N ASN A 472 5.59 34.96 -13.35
CA ASN A 472 5.82 33.56 -12.99
C ASN A 472 6.47 32.74 -14.11
N THR A 473 6.68 33.32 -15.30
CA THR A 473 7.29 32.65 -16.45
C THR A 473 8.71 33.15 -16.70
N HIS A 474 9.67 32.23 -16.70
CA HIS A 474 11.09 32.51 -16.94
C HIS A 474 11.59 31.73 -18.16
N TYR A 475 12.58 32.29 -18.86
CA TYR A 475 13.18 31.70 -20.06
C TYR A 475 14.61 31.25 -19.79
N HIS A 476 14.93 30.02 -20.15
CA HIS A 476 16.22 29.39 -19.91
C HIS A 476 17.34 30.10 -20.67
N GLN A 477 18.46 30.34 -19.98
CA GLN A 477 19.69 30.89 -20.57
C GLN A 477 20.88 30.10 -20.04
N PRO A 478 21.84 29.67 -20.90
CA PRO A 478 23.01 28.92 -20.45
C PRO A 478 23.74 29.63 -19.31
N GLY A 479 24.04 28.88 -18.24
CA GLY A 479 24.73 29.38 -17.05
C GLY A 479 23.82 30.03 -16.01
N VAL A 480 22.54 30.24 -16.31
CA VAL A 480 21.58 30.78 -15.34
C VAL A 480 20.97 29.65 -14.52
N VAL A 481 20.94 29.87 -13.20
CA VAL A 481 20.25 29.02 -12.23
C VAL A 481 18.92 29.64 -11.82
N PHE A 482 17.85 28.85 -11.93
CA PHE A 482 16.58 29.13 -11.30
C PHE A 482 16.44 28.38 -9.98
N ILE A 483 15.78 29.00 -9.00
CA ILE A 483 15.40 28.38 -7.72
C ILE A 483 13.90 28.53 -7.56
N PHE A 484 13.20 27.43 -7.38
CA PHE A 484 11.76 27.43 -7.20
C PHE A 484 11.31 26.30 -6.28
N ASP A 485 10.16 26.49 -5.64
CA ASP A 485 9.49 25.44 -4.88
C ASP A 485 8.63 24.62 -5.85
N ASP A 486 9.05 23.38 -6.14
CA ASP A 486 8.36 22.51 -7.09
C ASP A 486 7.02 21.99 -6.54
N SER A 487 6.69 22.20 -5.27
CA SER A 487 5.34 21.95 -4.76
C SER A 487 4.30 22.97 -5.26
N PHE A 488 4.74 24.07 -5.87
CA PHE A 488 3.88 24.94 -6.65
C PHE A 488 3.57 24.35 -8.02
N LEU A 489 2.39 24.70 -8.56
CA LEU A 489 2.02 24.35 -9.92
C LEU A 489 3.07 24.87 -10.89
N HIS A 490 3.63 23.97 -11.70
CA HIS A 490 4.64 24.34 -12.67
C HIS A 490 4.52 23.56 -13.97
N SER A 491 4.98 24.18 -15.05
CA SER A 491 5.00 23.63 -16.41
C SER A 491 6.24 24.11 -17.15
N ALA A 492 6.58 23.43 -18.24
CA ALA A 492 7.67 23.84 -19.12
C ALA A 492 7.26 23.64 -20.58
N GLN A 493 7.71 24.55 -21.44
CA GLN A 493 7.41 24.52 -22.87
C GLN A 493 8.69 24.77 -23.68
N ILE A 494 8.94 23.90 -24.64
CA ILE A 494 10.00 24.07 -25.64
C ILE A 494 9.31 24.23 -26.99
N PRO A 495 9.38 25.39 -27.65
CA PRO A 495 8.75 25.59 -28.95
C PRO A 495 9.29 24.61 -30.02
N PHE A 496 8.51 24.34 -31.06
CA PHE A 496 8.93 23.46 -32.16
C PHE A 496 10.07 24.08 -32.98
N GLU A 497 10.10 25.40 -33.05
CA GLU A 497 11.11 26.22 -33.72
C GLU A 497 12.42 26.38 -32.93
N ALA A 498 12.51 25.81 -31.72
CA ALA A 498 13.73 25.83 -30.94
C ALA A 498 14.87 25.16 -31.71
N SER A 499 16.03 25.81 -31.75
CA SER A 499 17.17 25.39 -32.58
C SER A 499 17.85 24.13 -32.05
N TYR A 500 17.73 23.87 -30.75
CA TYR A 500 18.30 22.71 -30.07
C TYR A 500 17.56 22.40 -28.75
N PRO A 501 17.75 21.20 -28.17
CA PRO A 501 17.11 20.82 -26.90
C PRO A 501 17.47 21.76 -25.75
N ARG A 502 16.55 21.88 -24.79
CA ARG A 502 16.84 22.47 -23.47
C ARG A 502 17.47 21.42 -22.58
N VAL A 503 18.67 21.68 -22.08
CA VAL A 503 19.42 20.81 -21.18
C VAL A 503 19.67 21.54 -19.86
N VAL A 504 19.22 20.96 -18.74
CA VAL A 504 19.45 21.50 -17.39
C VAL A 504 20.03 20.43 -16.48
N ILE A 505 20.84 20.83 -15.50
CA ILE A 505 21.01 20.04 -14.28
C ILE A 505 19.92 20.47 -13.30
N LEU A 506 19.03 19.54 -13.00
CA LEU A 506 18.03 19.64 -11.96
C LEU A 506 18.63 19.12 -10.66
N ILE A 507 18.50 19.90 -9.57
CA ILE A 507 18.98 19.53 -8.23
C ILE A 507 17.91 19.83 -7.20
N ASP A 508 17.52 18.83 -6.41
CA ASP A 508 16.64 18.99 -5.27
C ASP A 508 17.47 19.08 -3.98
N VAL A 509 17.09 20.01 -3.10
CA VAL A 509 17.69 20.19 -1.76
C VAL A 509 16.60 20.31 -0.71
N TRP A 510 16.93 20.05 0.56
CA TRP A 510 16.04 20.31 1.68
C TRP A 510 15.61 21.77 1.73
N HIS A 511 14.33 22.01 2.04
CA HIS A 511 13.85 23.35 2.36
C HIS A 511 14.66 23.90 3.55
N PRO A 512 15.26 25.10 3.45
CA PRO A 512 16.28 25.56 4.41
C PRO A 512 15.74 25.82 5.82
N ALA A 513 14.44 26.09 5.95
CA ALA A 513 13.76 26.22 7.24
C ALA A 513 13.56 24.89 8.00
N LEU A 514 13.86 23.73 7.40
CA LEU A 514 13.69 22.42 8.06
C LEU A 514 14.88 22.06 8.93
N SER A 515 14.62 21.88 10.22
CA SER A 515 15.58 21.33 11.16
C SER A 515 15.85 19.85 10.88
N ARG A 516 16.91 19.28 11.47
CA ARG A 516 17.20 17.84 11.35
C ARG A 516 16.03 16.96 11.83
N ALA A 517 15.35 17.36 12.90
CA ALA A 517 14.17 16.66 13.41
C ALA A 517 12.99 16.71 12.43
N ASP A 518 12.79 17.82 11.74
CA ASP A 518 11.76 17.93 10.71
C ASP A 518 12.10 17.03 9.51
N ARG A 519 13.37 17.00 9.09
CA ARG A 519 13.87 16.11 8.03
C ARG A 519 13.64 14.63 8.39
N ASP A 520 13.82 14.24 9.65
CA ASP A 520 13.54 12.88 10.12
C ASP A 520 12.04 12.55 10.07
N SER A 521 11.16 13.49 10.42
CA SER A 521 9.72 13.33 10.27
C SER A 521 9.33 13.13 8.79
N VAL A 522 9.96 13.87 7.88
CA VAL A 522 9.74 13.71 6.43
C VAL A 522 10.22 12.34 5.93
N ARG A 523 11.40 11.88 6.37
CA ARG A 523 11.90 10.53 6.04
C ARG A 523 10.93 9.45 6.51
N LYS A 524 10.40 9.58 7.72
CA LYS A 524 9.40 8.65 8.28
C LYS A 524 8.11 8.64 7.46
N HIS A 525 7.61 9.81 7.05
CA HIS A 525 6.43 9.93 6.19
C HIS A 525 6.62 9.19 4.85
N PHE A 526 7.78 9.36 4.21
CA PHE A 526 8.08 8.71 2.92
C PHE A 526 8.67 7.29 3.06
N LEU A 527 8.65 6.69 4.26
CA LEU A 527 9.22 5.37 4.55
C LEU A 527 10.68 5.23 4.06
N TYR A 528 11.45 6.31 4.18
CA TYR A 528 12.82 6.37 3.71
C TYR A 528 13.77 5.71 4.71
N ASP A 529 14.49 4.69 4.26
CA ASP A 529 15.61 4.10 4.98
C ASP A 529 16.95 4.56 4.35
N PRO A 530 17.77 5.33 5.11
CA PRO A 530 19.14 5.69 4.72
C PRO A 530 20.04 4.50 4.41
N ASN A 531 19.81 3.36 5.07
CA ASN A 531 20.65 2.15 4.98
C ASN A 531 20.17 1.16 3.91
N ASP A 532 19.01 1.38 3.30
CA ASP A 532 18.51 0.50 2.26
C ASP A 532 19.40 0.59 1.00
N THR A 533 20.11 -0.49 0.67
CA THR A 533 20.97 -0.57 -0.51
C THR A 533 20.24 -1.12 -1.75
N PHE A 534 18.99 -1.56 -1.63
CA PHE A 534 18.25 -2.28 -2.69
C PHE A 534 17.18 -1.44 -3.41
N GLY A 535 16.93 -0.20 -2.98
CA GLY A 535 15.75 0.58 -3.38
C GLY A 535 15.72 1.27 -4.75
N TRP A 536 16.46 0.82 -5.78
CA TRP A 536 16.39 1.48 -7.10
C TRP A 536 15.22 0.99 -7.97
N ARG A 537 14.71 -0.24 -7.77
CA ARG A 537 13.57 -0.80 -8.54
C ARG A 537 12.21 -0.65 -7.88
N THR A 538 12.13 -0.31 -6.61
CA THR A 538 10.87 -0.42 -5.82
C THR A 538 10.14 0.90 -5.57
N THR A 539 10.68 2.05 -5.98
CA THR A 539 10.08 3.36 -5.64
C THR A 539 9.31 4.06 -6.76
N HIS A 540 9.11 3.40 -7.92
CA HIS A 540 8.20 3.89 -8.98
C HIS A 540 6.72 3.63 -8.69
N SER A 541 6.44 3.17 -7.48
CA SER A 541 5.09 3.04 -6.98
C SER A 541 4.94 4.02 -5.81
N PRO A 542 3.87 4.85 -5.78
CA PRO A 542 3.51 5.59 -4.57
C PRO A 542 3.19 4.64 -3.41
N PHE A 543 3.05 3.35 -3.68
CA PHE A 543 3.09 2.27 -2.72
C PHE A 543 4.54 1.79 -2.58
N GLY A 544 5.11 1.81 -1.38
CA GLY A 544 6.26 0.94 -1.08
C GLY A 544 5.96 -0.51 -1.48
N PRO A 545 6.96 -1.40 -1.55
CA PRO A 545 6.74 -2.79 -1.94
C PRO A 545 5.89 -3.48 -0.86
N THR A 546 4.58 -3.46 -1.04
CA THR A 546 3.65 -4.48 -0.54
C THR A 546 3.02 -5.18 -1.74
N THR A 547 3.86 -5.54 -2.72
CA THR A 547 3.80 -6.91 -3.17
C THR A 547 4.42 -7.75 -2.06
N LEU A 548 3.57 -8.37 -1.22
CA LEU A 548 3.85 -9.73 -0.78
C LEU A 548 3.76 -10.63 -2.02
N GLY A 549 4.65 -10.38 -2.98
CA GLY A 549 5.08 -11.38 -3.92
C GLY A 549 5.83 -12.35 -3.06
N LEU A 550 5.20 -13.49 -2.80
CA LEU A 550 5.90 -14.74 -2.64
C LEU A 550 7.04 -14.72 -3.66
N ALA A 551 8.26 -14.51 -3.17
CA ALA A 551 9.42 -14.98 -3.87
C ALA A 551 9.14 -16.45 -4.12
N ILE A 552 8.83 -16.80 -5.37
CA ILE A 552 8.93 -18.17 -5.86
C ILE A 552 10.42 -18.30 -6.17
N PRO A 553 11.22 -19.00 -5.34
CA PRO A 553 12.50 -19.47 -5.83
C PRO A 553 12.21 -20.62 -6.81
N HIS A 554 12.99 -20.65 -7.88
CA HIS A 554 13.05 -21.75 -8.84
C HIS A 554 13.02 -23.14 -8.22
#